data_AF-A0A378BJ22-F1
#
_entry.id   AF-A0A378BJ22-F1
#
_cell.length_a   1.000
_cell.length_b   1.000
_cell.length_c   1.000
_cell.angle_alpha   90.00
_cell.angle_beta   90.00
_cell.angle_gamma   90.00
#
_symmetry.space_group_name_H-M   'P 1'
#
loop_
_entity.id
_entity.type
_entity.pdbx_description
1 polymer ?
#
loop_
_entity_poly.entity_id
_entity_poly.type
_entity_poly.pdbx_seq_one_letter_code
_entity_poly.pdbx_strand_id
1 'polypeptide(L)'
;MSWGAIGARTTESQVHRELASGLSCPVGFKNGTDGTIKVAIDAINAAGAPHCFLSVTKWGHSAIVNTAVTATAILFCAAAKSLTTARSTWRR
;
A
#
# COMPACT_ATOMS: atom_id res chain seq x y z
N MET A 1 -6.73 -1.06 15.23
CA MET A 1 -6.12 -1.70 14.04
C MET A 1 -4.63 -1.80 14.32
N SER A 2 -3.99 -2.94 14.06
CA SER A 2 -2.55 -3.12 14.35
C SER A 2 -1.69 -3.17 13.09
N TRP A 3 -2.30 -3.40 11.92
CA TRP A 3 -1.68 -3.37 10.59
C TRP A 3 -2.77 -3.24 9.51
N GLY A 4 -2.40 -2.75 8.33
CA GLY A 4 -3.26 -2.68 7.15
C GLY A 4 -2.59 -3.31 5.92
N ALA A 5 -3.37 -3.69 4.91
CA ALA A 5 -2.85 -4.23 3.65
C ALA A 5 -3.63 -3.66 2.44
N ILE A 6 -2.89 -3.22 1.43
CA ILE A 6 -3.39 -2.73 0.14
C ILE A 6 -3.29 -3.86 -0.89
N GLY A 7 -4.38 -4.07 -1.64
CA GLY A 7 -4.49 -5.15 -2.62
C GLY A 7 -3.63 -4.92 -3.86
N ALA A 8 -3.29 -6.01 -4.57
CA ALA A 8 -2.47 -5.96 -5.79
C ALA A 8 -3.07 -5.06 -6.90
N ARG A 9 -4.40 -4.96 -6.97
CA ARG A 9 -5.13 -4.14 -7.96
C ARG A 9 -5.28 -2.66 -7.56
N THR A 10 -4.91 -2.31 -6.34
CA THR A 10 -5.01 -0.93 -5.82
C THR A 10 -3.67 -0.39 -5.35
N THR A 11 -2.59 -1.15 -5.49
CA THR A 11 -1.23 -0.71 -5.13
C THR A 11 -0.73 0.40 -6.04
N GLU A 12 -1.16 0.41 -7.30
CA GLU A 12 -0.90 1.50 -8.26
C GLU A 12 -1.76 2.74 -8.01
N SER A 13 -2.84 2.62 -7.25
CA SER A 13 -3.79 3.70 -7.03
C SER A 13 -3.17 4.77 -6.12
N GLN A 14 -2.98 5.96 -6.68
CA GLN A 14 -2.45 7.11 -5.94
C GLN A 14 -3.26 7.41 -4.67
N VAL A 15 -4.59 7.35 -4.75
CA VAL A 15 -5.49 7.57 -3.61
C VAL A 15 -5.21 6.58 -2.47
N HIS A 16 -4.87 5.32 -2.77
CA HIS A 16 -4.54 4.33 -1.74
C HIS A 16 -3.16 4.56 -1.12
N ARG A 17 -2.22 5.15 -1.86
CA ARG A 17 -0.89 5.52 -1.36
C ARG A 17 -0.98 6.73 -0.42
N GLU A 18 -1.79 7.72 -0.79
CA GLU A 18 -2.11 8.89 0.02
C GLU A 18 -2.92 8.55 1.27
N LEU A 19 -3.82 7.58 1.17
CA LEU A 19 -4.53 7.09 2.34
C LEU A 19 -3.59 6.34 3.29
N ALA A 20 -2.64 5.56 2.76
CA ALA A 20 -1.67 4.83 3.55
C ALA A 20 -0.73 5.75 4.35
N SER A 21 -0.30 6.89 3.79
CA SER A 21 0.50 7.90 4.51
C SER A 21 -0.21 8.43 5.75
N GLY A 22 -1.54 8.51 5.73
CA GLY A 22 -2.37 8.94 6.86
C GLY A 22 -2.63 7.89 7.95
N LEU A 23 -2.21 6.63 7.77
CA LEU A 23 -2.47 5.56 8.73
C LEU A 23 -1.45 5.54 9.87
N SER A 24 -1.92 5.48 11.11
CA SER A 24 -1.09 5.41 12.33
C SER A 24 -0.56 4.00 12.63
N CYS A 25 -0.64 3.07 11.68
CA CYS A 25 -0.22 1.68 11.82
C CYS A 25 0.55 1.24 10.58
N PRO A 26 1.36 0.17 10.66
CA PRO A 26 2.10 -0.34 9.52
C PRO A 26 1.17 -0.76 8.36
N VAL A 27 1.55 -0.43 7.13
CA VAL A 27 0.77 -0.74 5.92
C VAL A 27 1.57 -1.63 4.98
N GLY A 28 0.95 -2.70 4.52
CA GLY A 28 1.53 -3.63 3.55
C GLY A 28 1.05 -3.37 2.13
N PHE A 29 1.94 -3.22 1.17
CA PHE A 29 1.58 -3.14 -0.26
C PHE A 29 1.82 -4.48 -0.96
N LYS A 30 0.80 -5.02 -1.64
CA LYS A 30 0.95 -6.25 -2.42
C LYS A 30 1.65 -5.96 -3.75
N ASN A 31 2.47 -6.91 -4.22
CA ASN A 31 2.98 -6.89 -5.59
C ASN A 31 1.84 -6.85 -6.62
N GLY A 32 2.12 -6.32 -7.81
CA GLY A 32 1.15 -6.22 -8.90
C GLY A 32 0.59 -7.60 -9.29
N THR A 33 -0.59 -7.63 -9.89
CA THR A 33 -1.23 -8.88 -10.35
C THR A 33 -0.38 -9.67 -11.34
N ASP A 34 0.52 -8.97 -12.03
CA ASP A 34 1.45 -9.51 -13.02
C ASP A 34 2.76 -10.03 -12.39
N GLY A 35 2.89 -9.93 -11.06
CA GLY A 35 4.08 -10.36 -10.32
C GLY A 35 5.15 -9.28 -10.17
N THR A 36 4.93 -8.08 -10.70
CA THR A 36 5.87 -6.97 -10.62
C THR A 36 5.94 -6.39 -9.20
N ILE A 37 7.16 -6.34 -8.64
CA ILE A 37 7.41 -5.75 -7.31
C ILE A 37 7.60 -4.22 -7.36
N LYS A 38 7.92 -3.66 -8.53
CA LYS A 38 8.17 -2.22 -8.72
C LYS A 38 7.00 -1.37 -8.22
N VAL A 39 5.78 -1.74 -8.59
CA VAL A 39 4.55 -1.03 -8.19
C VAL A 39 4.40 -0.96 -6.67
N ALA A 40 4.78 -2.02 -5.96
CA ALA A 40 4.72 -2.05 -4.51
C ALA A 40 5.86 -1.26 -3.85
N ILE A 41 7.06 -1.25 -4.44
CA ILE A 41 8.18 -0.41 -3.98
C ILE A 41 7.82 1.07 -4.16
N ASP A 42 7.27 1.44 -5.32
CA ASP A 42 6.82 2.79 -5.60
C ASP A 42 5.73 3.22 -4.63
N ALA A 43 4.86 2.29 -4.23
CA ALA A 43 3.83 2.54 -3.23
C ALA A 43 4.37 2.74 -1.81
N ILE A 44 5.39 1.97 -1.41
CA ILE A 44 6.12 2.15 -0.14
C ILE A 44 6.79 3.53 -0.11
N ASN A 45 7.50 3.90 -1.18
CA ASN A 45 8.17 5.20 -1.28
C ASN A 45 7.17 6.36 -1.25
N ALA A 46 6.04 6.23 -1.95
CA ALA A 46 5.00 7.25 -1.90
C ALA A 46 4.41 7.37 -0.49
N ALA A 47 4.05 6.28 0.18
CA ALA A 47 3.51 6.33 1.55
C ALA A 47 4.52 6.91 2.58
N GLY A 48 5.82 6.84 2.28
CA GLY A 48 6.89 7.46 3.04
C GLY A 48 7.05 8.97 2.83
N ALA A 49 6.23 9.60 1.99
CA ALA A 49 6.20 11.04 1.77
C ALA A 49 4.89 11.66 2.31
N PRO A 50 4.90 12.94 2.73
CA PRO A 50 3.68 13.64 3.10
C PRO A 50 2.80 13.89 1.87
N HIS A 51 1.49 13.70 2.01
CA HIS A 51 0.52 13.91 0.94
C HIS A 51 -0.59 14.86 1.36
N CYS A 52 -1.09 15.63 0.39
CA CYS A 52 -2.21 16.54 0.54
C CYS A 52 -3.30 16.15 -0.46
N PHE A 53 -4.45 15.69 0.02
CA PHE A 53 -5.54 15.20 -0.82
C PHE A 53 -6.91 15.57 -0.27
N LEU A 54 -7.90 15.60 -1.17
CA LEU A 54 -9.30 15.81 -0.79
C LEU A 54 -9.87 14.53 -0.17
N SER A 55 -10.38 14.64 1.06
CA SER A 55 -11.02 13.53 1.75
C SER A 55 -12.25 13.99 2.51
N VAL A 56 -12.99 13.02 3.06
CA VAL A 56 -14.13 13.28 3.91
C VAL A 56 -13.71 13.22 5.37
N THR A 57 -14.06 14.25 6.13
CA THR A 57 -13.86 14.28 7.58
C THR A 57 -14.82 13.30 8.26
N LYS A 58 -14.57 13.01 9.54
CA LYS A 58 -15.46 12.15 10.36
C LYS A 58 -16.91 12.64 10.43
N TRP A 59 -17.15 13.91 10.12
CA TRP A 59 -18.46 14.56 10.13
C TRP A 59 -19.14 14.58 8.75
N GLY A 60 -18.53 13.95 7.73
CA GLY A 60 -19.09 13.87 6.37
C GLY A 60 -18.82 15.11 5.51
N HIS A 61 -18.12 16.12 6.01
CA HIS A 61 -17.71 17.27 5.20
C HIS A 61 -16.43 16.99 4.43
N SER A 62 -16.37 17.45 3.18
CA SER A 62 -15.16 17.44 2.37
C SER A 62 -14.13 18.41 2.95
N ALA A 63 -12.91 17.94 3.16
CA ALA A 63 -11.78 18.75 3.59
C ALA A 63 -10.51 18.33 2.87
N ILE A 64 -9.55 19.23 2.83
CA ILE A 64 -8.19 18.93 2.39
C ILE A 64 -7.47 18.31 3.58
N VAL A 65 -7.04 17.06 3.44
CA VAL A 65 -6.30 16.33 4.47
C VAL A 65 -4.82 16.35 4.09
N ASN A 66 -4.01 16.83 5.02
CA ASN A 66 -2.56 16.74 4.93
C ASN A 66 -2.09 15.60 5.84
N THR A 67 -1.46 14.60 5.25
CA THR A 67 -0.92 13.43 5.95
C THR A 67 0.59 13.57 6.13
N ALA A 68 1.09 13.12 7.27
CA ALA A 68 2.51 12.95 7.49
C ALA A 68 2.98 11.63 6.85
N VAL A 69 4.22 11.25 7.11
CA VAL A 69 4.80 10.00 6.62
C VAL A 69 4.33 8.80 7.45
N THR A 70 4.04 7.66 6.82
CA THR A 70 3.81 6.41 7.58
C THR A 70 5.11 5.95 8.21
N ALA A 71 5.08 5.55 9.49
CA ALA A 71 6.26 5.06 10.19
C ALA A 71 6.81 3.73 9.65
N THR A 72 6.00 2.92 8.96
CA THR A 72 6.40 1.59 8.46
C THR A 72 5.52 1.10 7.31
N ALA A 73 6.08 1.02 6.10
CA ALA A 73 5.44 0.39 4.95
C ALA A 73 6.25 -0.85 4.52
N ILE A 74 5.57 -1.99 4.31
CA ILE A 74 6.20 -3.29 4.02
C ILE A 74 5.68 -3.90 2.71
N LEU A 75 6.53 -4.64 2.00
CA LEU A 75 6.14 -5.38 0.80
C LEU A 75 5.50 -6.73 1.17
N PHE A 76 4.29 -6.99 0.67
CA PHE A 76 3.71 -8.33 0.67
C PHE A 76 3.83 -8.98 -0.71
N CYS A 77 4.67 -10.02 -0.80
CA CYS A 77 4.66 -10.91 -1.96
C CYS A 77 3.47 -11.88 -1.84
N ALA A 78 2.36 -11.54 -2.47
CA ALA A 78 1.27 -12.48 -2.71
C ALA A 78 1.53 -13.22 -4.04
N ALA A 79 1.13 -14.48 -4.14
CA ALA A 79 1.26 -15.26 -5.36
C ALA A 79 0.46 -14.59 -6.50
N ALA A 80 1.14 -13.81 -7.33
CA ALA A 80 0.66 -13.37 -8.63
C ALA A 80 0.40 -14.59 -9.52
N LYS A 81 -0.45 -14.47 -10.54
CA LYS A 81 -0.74 -15.56 -11.49
C LYS A 81 0.52 -16.15 -12.15
N SER A 82 1.64 -15.41 -12.16
CA SER A 82 2.95 -15.84 -12.64
C SER A 82 3.75 -16.73 -11.66
N LEU A 83 3.34 -16.85 -10.40
CA LEU A 83 4.09 -17.53 -9.33
C LEU A 83 3.71 -19.01 -9.13
N THR A 84 3.36 -19.75 -10.19
CA THR A 84 3.48 -21.21 -10.16
C THR A 84 4.94 -21.67 -9.99
N THR A 85 5.92 -20.79 -10.24
CA THR A 85 7.36 -21.10 -10.17
C THR A 85 7.97 -20.97 -8.78
N ALA A 86 7.29 -20.36 -7.79
CA ALA A 86 7.85 -20.13 -6.44
C ALA A 86 7.32 -21.10 -5.35
N ARG A 87 6.73 -22.23 -5.75
CA ARG A 87 6.28 -23.27 -4.81
C ARG A 87 7.39 -24.28 -4.47
N SER A 88 8.55 -24.22 -5.13
CA SER A 88 9.69 -25.13 -4.90
C SER A 88 10.71 -24.64 -3.86
N THR A 89 10.68 -23.36 -3.46
CA THR A 89 11.65 -22.77 -2.52
C THR A 89 11.14 -22.61 -1.09
N TRP A 90 9.84 -22.82 -0.83
CA TRP A 90 9.23 -22.73 0.51
C TRP A 90 8.80 -24.09 1.11
N ARG A 91 9.29 -25.19 0.51
CA ARG A 91 9.32 -26.53 1.12
C ARG A 91 10.78 -26.96 1.28
N ARG A 92 11.49 -26.33 2.20
CA ARG A 92 12.64 -26.92 2.90
C ARG A 92 12.83 -26.17 4.21
#